data_AF-A0A7V8E1E9-F1
#
_entry.id   AF-A0A7V8E1E9-F1
#
_cell.length_a   1.000
_cell.length_b   1.000
_cell.length_c   1.000
_cell.angle_alpha   90.00
_cell.angle_beta   90.00
_cell.angle_gamma   90.00
#
_symmetry.space_group_name_H-M   'P 1'
#
loop_
_entity.id
_entity.type
_entity.pdbx_description
1 polymer ?
#
loop_
_entity_poly.entity_id
_entity_poly.type
_entity_poly.pdbx_seq_one_letter_code
_entity_poly.pdbx_strand_id
1 'polypeptide(L)'
;MKKLLPPVAVLLALALASAEPPKKPVKGPPLPEADAKVLEKINAVRKLAGVGPVTIDAAMSKACAGHAAYLLKHFDAMMKAGTSMHTEDPKLEGYTKEGAAAGKASDIHYVEPAEAVDGWMASLYHRIPLLNADLLKVGLGYVKGTANPPWVCCVDVLTGLPSLTEERAKVVMYPADAQKDVPLDFGGERPTPIPDDPDQKGGFPVTATFREIVKVTEATATLKDATGAEVPVWLSTPEKTAQPQGQRNTVALIAQDPLKPATTYTVTVDAKVDGKAWKKVWRFTTKK
;
A
#
# COMPACT_ATOMS: atom_id res chain seq x y z
N MET A 1 80.02 -21.09 -6.86
CA MET A 1 79.44 -19.79 -7.27
C MET A 1 78.15 -20.05 -8.03
N LYS A 2 77.00 -20.04 -7.34
CA LYS A 2 75.68 -20.29 -7.94
C LYS A 2 74.92 -18.96 -8.01
N LYS A 3 74.40 -18.67 -9.20
CA LYS A 3 73.80 -17.40 -9.63
C LYS A 3 72.51 -17.09 -8.85
N LEU A 4 72.37 -15.83 -8.46
CA LEU A 4 71.17 -15.21 -7.90
C LEU A 4 70.15 -15.01 -9.04
N LEU A 5 68.92 -15.52 -8.89
CA LEU A 5 67.78 -15.18 -9.76
C LEU A 5 67.12 -13.86 -9.27
N PRO A 6 66.60 -13.01 -10.15
CA PRO A 6 65.97 -11.75 -9.76
C PRO A 6 64.52 -11.96 -9.25
N PRO A 7 63.94 -10.99 -8.54
CA PRO A 7 62.56 -11.08 -8.07
C PRO A 7 61.58 -10.98 -9.24
N VAL A 8 60.58 -11.86 -9.25
CA VAL A 8 59.46 -11.81 -10.19
C VAL A 8 58.51 -10.69 -9.75
N ALA A 9 58.38 -9.64 -10.56
CA ALA A 9 57.34 -8.64 -10.40
C ALA A 9 55.99 -9.25 -10.81
N VAL A 10 55.08 -9.43 -9.85
CA VAL A 10 53.69 -9.79 -10.14
C VAL A 10 52.97 -8.50 -10.54
N LEU A 11 52.75 -8.33 -11.85
CA LEU A 11 51.86 -7.29 -12.37
C LEU A 11 50.41 -7.74 -12.13
N LEU A 12 49.73 -7.13 -11.16
CA LEU A 12 48.31 -7.34 -10.94
C LEU A 12 47.54 -6.48 -11.96
N ALA A 13 47.09 -7.08 -13.07
CA ALA A 13 46.20 -6.41 -14.00
C ALA A 13 44.79 -6.36 -13.40
N LEU A 14 44.35 -5.18 -12.93
CA LEU A 14 42.93 -4.93 -12.66
C LEU A 14 42.19 -4.92 -14.00
N ALA A 15 41.46 -5.99 -14.29
CA ALA A 15 40.44 -5.96 -15.33
C ALA A 15 39.26 -5.10 -14.84
N LEU A 16 39.19 -3.86 -15.33
CA LEU A 16 37.97 -3.05 -15.26
C LEU A 16 36.93 -3.73 -16.15
N ALA A 17 36.04 -4.52 -15.55
CA ALA A 17 34.84 -4.98 -16.22
C ALA A 17 33.95 -3.75 -16.47
N SER A 18 33.86 -3.33 -17.73
CA SER A 18 32.89 -2.32 -18.17
C SER A 18 31.49 -2.88 -17.95
N ALA A 19 30.77 -2.38 -16.95
CA ALA A 19 29.35 -2.69 -16.78
C ALA A 19 28.59 -2.20 -18.03
N GLU A 20 27.82 -3.09 -18.65
CA GLU A 20 26.92 -2.69 -19.74
C GLU A 20 25.90 -1.68 -19.22
N PRO A 21 25.53 -0.65 -20.03
CA PRO A 21 24.50 0.29 -19.66
C PRO A 21 23.16 -0.43 -19.41
N PRO A 22 22.33 0.05 -18.47
CA PRO A 22 21.06 -0.59 -18.14
C PRO A 22 20.19 -0.67 -19.40
N LYS A 23 19.75 -1.89 -19.75
CA LYS A 23 18.88 -2.14 -20.91
C LYS A 23 17.57 -1.36 -20.72
N LYS A 24 17.19 -0.58 -21.73
CA LYS A 24 15.88 0.11 -21.77
C LYS A 24 14.76 -0.91 -21.53
N PRO A 25 13.73 -0.59 -20.73
CA PRO A 25 12.65 -1.52 -20.46
C PRO A 25 11.96 -1.92 -21.77
N VAL A 26 11.92 -3.21 -22.05
CA VAL A 26 11.22 -3.79 -23.20
C VAL A 26 9.72 -3.63 -22.96
N LYS A 27 9.01 -2.91 -23.85
CA LYS A 27 7.54 -2.87 -23.82
C LYS A 27 7.01 -4.29 -24.04
N GLY A 28 6.38 -4.87 -23.02
CA GLY A 28 5.62 -6.11 -23.15
C GLY A 28 4.40 -5.95 -24.06
N PRO A 29 3.69 -7.04 -24.37
CA PRO A 29 2.41 -6.97 -25.08
C PRO A 29 1.43 -6.01 -24.38
N PRO A 30 0.47 -5.40 -25.11
CA PRO A 30 -0.50 -4.50 -24.52
C PRO A 30 -1.28 -5.20 -23.41
N LEU A 31 -1.44 -4.52 -22.28
CA LEU A 31 -2.31 -4.98 -21.20
C LEU A 31 -3.77 -5.07 -21.72
N PRO A 32 -4.58 -6.03 -21.23
CA PRO A 32 -6.03 -5.95 -21.35
C PRO A 32 -6.55 -4.56 -20.95
N GLU A 33 -7.57 -4.04 -21.64
CA GLU A 33 -8.06 -2.67 -21.43
C GLU A 33 -8.44 -2.38 -19.97
N ALA A 34 -8.99 -3.39 -19.27
CA ALA A 34 -9.34 -3.29 -17.87
C ALA A 34 -8.10 -3.16 -16.95
N ASP A 35 -7.02 -3.89 -17.21
CA ASP A 35 -5.75 -3.77 -16.47
C ASP A 35 -5.15 -2.37 -16.64
N ALA A 36 -5.22 -1.81 -17.85
CA ALA A 36 -4.73 -0.46 -18.13
C ALA A 36 -5.48 0.60 -17.31
N LYS A 37 -6.82 0.51 -17.22
CA LYS A 37 -7.64 1.44 -16.44
C LYS A 37 -7.36 1.35 -14.94
N VAL A 38 -7.22 0.14 -14.40
CA VAL A 38 -6.87 -0.07 -12.98
C VAL A 38 -5.48 0.48 -12.69
N LEU A 39 -4.49 0.19 -13.53
CA LEU A 39 -3.13 0.70 -13.39
C LEU A 39 -3.07 2.22 -13.48
N GLU A 40 -3.80 2.82 -14.42
CA GLU A 40 -3.89 4.28 -14.54
C GLU A 40 -4.40 4.89 -13.24
N LYS A 41 -5.46 4.31 -12.66
CA LYS A 41 -6.04 4.79 -11.40
C LYS A 41 -5.09 4.64 -10.21
N ILE A 42 -4.42 3.49 -10.08
CA ILE A 42 -3.37 3.27 -9.06
C ILE A 42 -2.27 4.32 -9.21
N ASN A 43 -1.78 4.55 -10.44
CA ASN A 43 -0.72 5.51 -10.68
C ASN A 43 -1.18 6.97 -10.50
N ALA A 44 -2.46 7.28 -10.71
CA ALA A 44 -3.03 8.59 -10.41
C ALA A 44 -2.98 8.89 -8.90
N VAL A 45 -3.41 7.95 -8.05
CA VAL A 45 -3.36 8.14 -6.59
C VAL A 45 -1.94 8.14 -6.04
N ARG A 46 -1.04 7.32 -6.61
CA ARG A 46 0.40 7.33 -6.27
C ARG A 46 1.06 8.67 -6.63
N LYS A 47 0.72 9.24 -7.79
CA LYS A 47 1.17 10.57 -8.20
C LYS A 47 0.67 11.65 -7.24
N LEU A 48 -0.59 11.60 -6.81
CA LEU A 48 -1.12 12.53 -5.81
C LEU A 48 -0.35 12.43 -4.48
N ALA A 49 -0.04 11.21 -4.04
CA ALA A 49 0.75 10.95 -2.83
C ALA A 49 2.25 11.30 -2.98
N GLY A 50 2.71 11.67 -4.18
CA GLY A 50 4.09 12.04 -4.45
C GLY A 50 5.07 10.86 -4.53
N VAL A 51 4.56 9.64 -4.77
CA VAL A 51 5.38 8.42 -4.93
C VAL A 51 5.46 7.99 -6.40
N GLY A 52 6.50 7.22 -6.74
CA GLY A 52 6.74 6.79 -8.13
C GLY A 52 5.64 5.86 -8.66
N PRO A 53 5.39 5.85 -9.99
CA PRO A 53 4.42 4.92 -10.56
C PRO A 53 4.89 3.47 -10.45
N VAL A 54 3.94 2.54 -10.47
CA VAL A 54 4.18 1.09 -10.58
C VAL A 54 3.91 0.59 -11.98
N THR A 55 4.47 -0.57 -12.30
CA THR A 55 4.15 -1.35 -13.50
C THR A 55 3.48 -2.67 -13.14
N ILE A 56 2.68 -3.23 -14.05
CA ILE A 56 2.12 -4.57 -13.87
C ILE A 56 3.18 -5.63 -14.17
N ASP A 57 3.27 -6.64 -13.30
CA ASP A 57 4.04 -7.86 -13.54
C ASP A 57 3.11 -9.02 -13.92
N ALA A 58 3.37 -9.65 -15.05
CA ALA A 58 2.49 -10.68 -15.61
C ALA A 58 2.46 -11.96 -14.77
N ALA A 59 3.57 -12.34 -14.12
CA ALA A 59 3.61 -13.54 -13.29
C ALA A 59 2.84 -13.32 -11.98
N MET A 60 3.02 -12.16 -11.36
CA MET A 60 2.24 -11.75 -10.18
C MET A 60 0.75 -11.69 -10.52
N SER A 61 0.39 -11.10 -11.67
CA SER A 61 -1.00 -10.99 -12.12
C SER A 61 -1.66 -12.35 -12.36
N LYS A 62 -0.93 -13.30 -12.96
CA LYS A 62 -1.41 -14.68 -13.11
C LYS A 62 -1.70 -15.33 -11.75
N ALA A 63 -0.84 -15.12 -10.75
CA ALA A 63 -1.03 -15.65 -9.41
C ALA A 63 -2.23 -14.98 -8.70
N CYS A 64 -2.37 -13.66 -8.79
CA CYS A 64 -3.54 -12.93 -8.29
C CYS A 64 -4.84 -13.42 -8.94
N ALA A 65 -4.86 -13.66 -10.25
CA ALA A 65 -6.04 -14.18 -10.94
C ALA A 65 -6.41 -15.59 -10.47
N GLY A 66 -5.41 -16.45 -10.21
CA GLY A 66 -5.61 -17.76 -9.58
C GLY A 66 -6.24 -17.64 -8.20
N HIS A 67 -5.72 -16.74 -7.36
CA HIS A 67 -6.27 -16.49 -6.03
C HIS A 67 -7.70 -15.94 -6.06
N ALA A 68 -7.97 -14.95 -6.93
CA ALA A 68 -9.31 -14.39 -7.10
C ALA A 68 -10.33 -15.45 -7.56
N ALA A 69 -9.93 -16.37 -8.44
CA ALA A 69 -10.77 -17.49 -8.87
C ALA A 69 -11.03 -18.50 -7.74
N TYR A 70 -10.02 -18.80 -6.92
CA TYR A 70 -10.17 -19.63 -5.73
C TYR A 70 -11.17 -19.00 -4.75
N LEU A 71 -11.00 -17.71 -4.44
CA LEU A 71 -11.89 -16.99 -3.54
C LEU A 71 -13.32 -16.97 -4.05
N LEU A 72 -13.55 -16.67 -5.33
CA LEU A 72 -14.91 -16.66 -5.89
C LEU A 72 -15.60 -18.02 -5.73
N LYS A 73 -14.85 -19.11 -5.91
CA LYS A 73 -15.38 -20.48 -5.79
C LYS A 73 -15.77 -20.85 -4.36
N HIS A 74 -15.04 -20.34 -3.36
CA HIS A 74 -15.20 -20.72 -1.96
C HIS A 74 -15.75 -19.61 -1.06
N PHE A 75 -16.15 -18.47 -1.65
CA PHE A 75 -16.46 -17.23 -0.93
C PHE A 75 -17.48 -17.43 0.18
N ASP A 76 -18.65 -18.00 -0.13
CA ASP A 76 -19.74 -18.18 0.84
C ASP A 76 -19.32 -19.10 2.00
N ALA A 77 -18.60 -20.17 1.69
CA ALA A 77 -18.10 -21.10 2.71
C ALA A 77 -17.08 -20.43 3.62
N MET A 78 -16.15 -19.64 3.04
CA MET A 78 -15.13 -18.92 3.78
C MET A 78 -15.73 -17.79 4.64
N MET A 79 -16.68 -17.03 4.10
CA MET A 79 -17.40 -15.98 4.83
C MET A 79 -18.19 -16.59 6.00
N LYS A 80 -18.90 -17.69 5.76
CA LYS A 80 -19.65 -18.41 6.82
C LYS A 80 -18.74 -18.96 7.90
N ALA A 81 -17.56 -19.46 7.53
CA ALA A 81 -16.59 -20.01 8.46
C ALA A 81 -15.72 -18.93 9.15
N GLY A 82 -15.79 -17.67 8.69
CA GLY A 82 -14.92 -16.59 9.17
C GLY A 82 -13.44 -16.81 8.87
N THR A 83 -13.11 -17.57 7.82
CA THR A 83 -11.72 -17.85 7.44
C THR A 83 -11.10 -16.65 6.73
N SER A 84 -9.77 -16.49 6.87
CA SER A 84 -9.05 -15.40 6.22
C SER A 84 -9.12 -15.49 4.70
N MET A 85 -9.48 -14.38 4.05
CA MET A 85 -9.54 -14.24 2.61
C MET A 85 -8.16 -14.17 1.96
N HIS A 86 -7.08 -14.06 2.75
CA HIS A 86 -5.70 -14.11 2.27
C HIS A 86 -5.12 -15.53 2.19
N THR A 87 -5.93 -16.56 2.46
CA THR A 87 -5.46 -17.95 2.56
C THR A 87 -6.24 -18.89 1.64
N GLU A 88 -5.55 -19.91 1.15
CA GLU A 88 -6.15 -21.04 0.43
C GLU A 88 -5.93 -22.34 1.21
N ASP A 89 -6.90 -23.25 1.17
CA ASP A 89 -6.79 -24.60 1.71
C ASP A 89 -6.24 -25.54 0.61
N PRO A 90 -5.07 -26.18 0.82
CA PRO A 90 -4.49 -27.12 -0.14
C PRO A 90 -5.38 -28.32 -0.52
N LYS A 91 -6.44 -28.58 0.23
CA LYS A 91 -7.40 -29.68 -0.02
C LYS A 91 -8.57 -29.26 -0.89
N LEU A 92 -8.77 -27.96 -1.11
CA LEU A 92 -9.90 -27.45 -1.89
C LEU A 92 -9.53 -27.28 -3.36
N GLU A 93 -10.51 -27.51 -4.22
CA GLU A 93 -10.34 -27.38 -5.67
C GLU A 93 -9.99 -25.93 -6.04
N GLY A 94 -9.08 -25.75 -7.00
CA GLY A 94 -8.59 -24.44 -7.43
C GLY A 94 -7.39 -23.94 -6.64
N TYR A 95 -6.98 -24.64 -5.56
CA TYR A 95 -5.75 -24.32 -4.84
C TYR A 95 -4.53 -24.35 -5.74
N THR A 96 -3.67 -23.34 -5.59
CA THR A 96 -2.32 -23.35 -6.16
C THR A 96 -1.32 -22.76 -5.17
N LYS A 97 -0.04 -23.17 -5.25
CA LYS A 97 1.00 -22.57 -4.40
C LYS A 97 1.19 -21.09 -4.71
N GLU A 98 1.09 -20.74 -5.99
CA GLU A 98 1.24 -19.38 -6.49
C GLU A 98 0.07 -18.50 -6.07
N GLY A 99 -1.18 -18.97 -6.20
CA GLY A 99 -2.38 -18.27 -5.73
C GLY A 99 -2.36 -18.04 -4.22
N ALA A 100 -2.03 -19.08 -3.44
CA ALA A 100 -1.89 -18.97 -1.99
C ALA A 100 -0.79 -18.00 -1.55
N ALA A 101 0.29 -17.87 -2.33
CA ALA A 101 1.32 -16.85 -2.09
C ALA A 101 0.82 -15.44 -2.44
N ALA A 102 0.15 -15.29 -3.59
CA ALA A 102 -0.43 -14.01 -4.01
C ALA A 102 -1.48 -13.50 -3.03
N GLY A 103 -2.33 -14.37 -2.47
CA GLY A 103 -3.34 -13.98 -1.47
C GLY A 103 -2.75 -13.32 -0.23
N LYS A 104 -1.61 -13.83 0.26
CA LYS A 104 -0.88 -13.25 1.39
C LYS A 104 -0.20 -11.92 1.05
N ALA A 105 0.05 -11.67 -0.23
CA ALA A 105 0.73 -10.48 -0.74
C ALA A 105 -0.24 -9.42 -1.29
N SER A 106 -1.54 -9.70 -1.31
CA SER A 106 -2.54 -8.87 -1.98
C SER A 106 -3.43 -8.10 -1.03
N ASP A 107 -3.81 -6.90 -1.45
CA ASP A 107 -5.06 -6.27 -1.00
C ASP A 107 -6.22 -6.89 -1.78
N ILE A 108 -7.35 -7.13 -1.11
CA ILE A 108 -8.49 -7.88 -1.66
C ILE A 108 -9.76 -7.03 -1.55
N HIS A 109 -10.59 -7.02 -2.60
CA HIS A 109 -11.90 -6.35 -2.60
C HIS A 109 -12.92 -7.13 -3.42
N TYR A 110 -14.21 -6.87 -3.21
CA TYR A 110 -15.32 -7.63 -3.80
C TYR A 110 -16.21 -6.85 -4.77
N VAL A 111 -15.68 -5.77 -5.33
CA VAL A 111 -16.38 -4.84 -6.24
C VAL A 111 -15.64 -4.77 -7.57
N GLU A 112 -16.17 -4.02 -8.54
CA GLU A 112 -15.54 -3.86 -9.84
C GLU A 112 -14.07 -3.38 -9.71
N PRO A 113 -13.12 -3.85 -10.55
CA PRO A 113 -11.69 -3.58 -10.35
C PRO A 113 -11.31 -2.11 -10.21
N ALA A 114 -11.96 -1.21 -10.95
CA ALA A 114 -11.71 0.23 -10.82
C ALA A 114 -12.21 0.76 -9.48
N GLU A 115 -13.39 0.32 -9.01
CA GLU A 115 -13.96 0.71 -7.72
C GLU A 115 -13.16 0.15 -6.54
N ALA A 116 -12.54 -1.03 -6.69
CA ALA A 116 -11.69 -1.63 -5.67
C ALA A 116 -10.52 -0.71 -5.27
N VAL A 117 -9.97 0.05 -6.23
CA VAL A 117 -8.93 1.05 -5.95
C VAL A 117 -9.45 2.16 -5.02
N ASP A 118 -10.70 2.60 -5.18
CA ASP A 118 -11.27 3.60 -4.26
C ASP A 118 -11.49 3.00 -2.87
N GLY A 119 -11.96 1.75 -2.81
CA GLY A 119 -12.14 1.01 -1.56
C GLY A 119 -10.84 0.89 -0.77
N TRP A 120 -9.76 0.43 -1.41
CA TRP A 120 -8.45 0.35 -0.77
C TRP A 120 -7.96 1.72 -0.30
N MET A 121 -8.12 2.76 -1.12
CA MET A 121 -7.71 4.13 -0.77
C MET A 121 -8.56 4.76 0.34
N ALA A 122 -9.81 4.35 0.49
CA ALA A 122 -10.71 4.76 1.57
C ALA A 122 -10.50 3.97 2.87
N SER A 123 -9.68 2.92 2.85
CA SER A 123 -9.29 2.13 4.01
C SER A 123 -7.94 2.58 4.58
N LEU A 124 -7.56 2.09 5.77
CA LEU A 124 -6.26 2.41 6.37
C LEU A 124 -5.20 1.40 5.91
N TYR A 125 -5.40 0.11 6.20
CA TYR A 125 -4.37 -0.91 6.03
C TYR A 125 -4.12 -1.27 4.58
N HIS A 126 -5.13 -1.33 3.71
CA HIS A 126 -4.91 -1.59 2.27
C HIS A 126 -4.28 -0.38 1.55
N ARG A 127 -4.57 0.85 2.00
CA ARG A 127 -3.95 2.04 1.36
C ARG A 127 -2.44 2.07 1.54
N ILE A 128 -1.95 1.70 2.73
CA ILE A 128 -0.53 1.84 3.09
C ILE A 128 0.40 1.09 2.11
N PRO A 129 0.24 -0.20 1.82
CA PRO A 129 1.11 -0.90 0.88
C PRO A 129 0.93 -0.41 -0.56
N LEU A 130 -0.30 -0.05 -0.98
CA LEU A 130 -0.55 0.51 -2.31
C LEU A 130 0.18 1.84 -2.56
N LEU A 131 0.35 2.66 -1.51
CA LEU A 131 1.10 3.92 -1.55
C LEU A 131 2.56 3.78 -1.09
N ASN A 132 3.06 2.56 -0.86
CA ASN A 132 4.44 2.36 -0.46
C ASN A 132 5.38 2.97 -1.51
N ALA A 133 6.27 3.87 -1.06
CA ALA A 133 7.19 4.62 -1.92
C ALA A 133 8.20 3.71 -2.65
N ASP A 134 8.53 2.56 -2.06
CA ASP A 134 9.47 1.60 -2.62
C ASP A 134 8.80 0.62 -3.59
N LEU A 135 7.45 0.59 -3.68
CA LEU A 135 6.74 -0.34 -4.55
C LEU A 135 7.03 -0.03 -6.03
N LEU A 136 7.55 -1.01 -6.76
CA LEU A 136 7.90 -0.87 -8.19
C LEU A 136 6.93 -1.60 -9.11
N LYS A 137 6.37 -2.72 -8.63
CA LYS A 137 5.52 -3.60 -9.42
C LYS A 137 4.27 -4.01 -8.66
N VAL A 138 3.19 -4.28 -9.39
CA VAL A 138 1.97 -4.87 -8.84
C VAL A 138 1.52 -6.05 -9.68
N GLY A 139 0.80 -6.99 -9.07
CA GLY A 139 0.07 -8.05 -9.75
C GLY A 139 -1.41 -7.73 -9.71
N LEU A 140 -2.11 -7.76 -10.83
CA LEU A 140 -3.56 -7.56 -10.87
C LEU A 140 -4.25 -8.88 -11.19
N GLY A 141 -5.29 -9.22 -10.44
CA GLY A 141 -6.12 -10.37 -10.73
C GLY A 141 -7.55 -10.11 -10.29
N TYR A 142 -8.50 -10.39 -11.17
CA TYR A 142 -9.91 -10.24 -10.85
C TYR A 142 -10.79 -11.23 -11.60
N VAL A 143 -11.88 -11.64 -10.96
CA VAL A 143 -12.88 -12.53 -11.55
C VAL A 143 -14.27 -11.97 -11.27
N LYS A 144 -15.11 -11.93 -12.31
CA LYS A 144 -16.50 -11.53 -12.19
C LYS A 144 -17.34 -12.70 -11.68
N GLY A 145 -18.08 -12.49 -10.61
CA GLY A 145 -19.08 -13.42 -10.11
C GLY A 145 -20.42 -13.28 -10.83
N THR A 146 -21.28 -14.28 -10.66
CA THR A 146 -22.67 -14.24 -11.16
C THR A 146 -23.68 -13.87 -10.07
N ALA A 147 -23.21 -13.74 -8.82
CA ALA A 147 -24.04 -13.48 -7.64
C ALA A 147 -23.21 -12.67 -6.62
N ASN A 148 -23.28 -13.00 -5.34
CA ASN A 148 -22.41 -12.45 -4.31
C ASN A 148 -21.14 -13.32 -4.17
N PRO A 149 -19.93 -12.77 -4.24
CA PRO A 149 -19.63 -11.38 -4.56
C PRO A 149 -19.71 -11.14 -6.08
N PRO A 150 -20.09 -9.93 -6.53
CA PRO A 150 -20.19 -9.62 -7.96
C PRO A 150 -18.82 -9.62 -8.65
N TRP A 151 -17.77 -9.41 -7.87
CA TRP A 151 -16.37 -9.47 -8.29
C TRP A 151 -15.51 -9.98 -7.14
N VAL A 152 -14.37 -10.56 -7.46
CA VAL A 152 -13.23 -10.68 -6.55
C VAL A 152 -12.05 -10.02 -7.22
N CYS A 153 -11.40 -9.11 -6.52
CA CYS A 153 -10.26 -8.32 -6.99
C CYS A 153 -9.09 -8.49 -6.02
N CYS A 154 -7.90 -8.75 -6.57
CA CYS A 154 -6.65 -8.86 -5.84
C CYS A 154 -5.61 -7.95 -6.50
N VAL A 155 -4.90 -7.18 -5.69
CA VAL A 155 -3.69 -6.46 -6.11
C VAL A 155 -2.51 -6.86 -5.23
N ASP A 156 -1.53 -7.57 -5.80
CA ASP A 156 -0.28 -7.88 -5.09
C ASP A 156 0.54 -6.60 -4.97
N VAL A 157 0.72 -6.15 -3.74
CA VAL A 157 1.40 -4.92 -3.35
C VAL A 157 2.65 -5.19 -2.51
N LEU A 158 3.01 -6.47 -2.29
CA LEU A 158 4.13 -6.85 -1.43
C LEU A 158 5.27 -7.51 -2.20
N THR A 159 4.98 -8.35 -3.18
CA THR A 159 6.00 -9.09 -3.94
C THR A 159 6.80 -8.17 -4.86
N GLY A 160 6.22 -7.04 -5.27
CA GLY A 160 6.86 -6.05 -6.13
C GLY A 160 7.76 -5.03 -5.40
N LEU A 161 7.98 -5.21 -4.10
CA LEU A 161 8.91 -4.40 -3.32
C LEU A 161 10.36 -4.85 -3.56
N PRO A 162 11.31 -3.92 -3.72
CA PRO A 162 12.72 -4.25 -3.73
C PRO A 162 13.20 -4.61 -2.32
N SER A 163 14.42 -5.15 -2.23
CA SER A 163 15.11 -5.23 -0.94
C SER A 163 15.25 -3.83 -0.34
N LEU A 164 15.03 -3.72 0.97
CA LEU A 164 15.17 -2.44 1.67
C LEU A 164 16.62 -1.94 1.53
N THR A 165 16.76 -0.73 0.99
CA THR A 165 18.01 0.03 1.03
C THR A 165 18.04 0.95 2.24
N GLU A 166 19.23 1.45 2.58
CA GLU A 166 19.40 2.51 3.60
C GLU A 166 18.88 3.89 3.13
N GLU A 167 18.44 4.01 1.87
CA GLU A 167 17.94 5.28 1.33
C GLU A 167 16.61 5.68 1.97
N ARG A 168 16.57 6.84 2.62
CA ARG A 168 15.35 7.31 3.27
C ARG A 168 14.41 7.91 2.23
N ALA A 169 13.40 7.15 1.81
CA ALA A 169 12.27 7.71 1.07
C ALA A 169 11.56 8.80 1.89
N LYS A 170 10.90 9.70 1.17
CA LYS A 170 10.07 10.75 1.75
C LYS A 170 8.91 10.13 2.53
N VAL A 171 8.53 10.77 3.63
CA VAL A 171 7.30 10.45 4.37
C VAL A 171 6.11 10.60 3.41
N VAL A 172 5.31 9.55 3.27
CA VAL A 172 4.15 9.54 2.40
C VAL A 172 2.95 10.06 3.20
N MET A 173 2.43 11.22 2.80
CA MET A 173 1.25 11.82 3.42
C MET A 173 0.03 11.62 2.53
N TYR A 174 -1.08 11.19 3.12
CA TYR A 174 -2.34 11.05 2.39
C TYR A 174 -3.55 11.38 3.28
N PRO A 175 -4.55 12.17 2.84
CA PRO A 175 -4.55 12.98 1.62
C PRO A 175 -3.31 13.87 1.50
N ALA A 176 -2.86 14.09 0.27
CA ALA A 176 -1.67 14.87 0.00
C ALA A 176 -1.87 16.36 0.32
N ASP A 177 -0.78 17.10 0.46
CA ASP A 177 -0.85 18.54 0.70
C ASP A 177 -1.55 19.25 -0.47
N ALA A 178 -2.48 20.13 -0.14
CA ALA A 178 -3.40 20.81 -1.04
C ALA A 178 -4.27 19.89 -1.92
N GLN A 179 -4.42 18.61 -1.57
CA GLN A 179 -5.31 17.70 -2.29
C GLN A 179 -6.77 18.18 -2.20
N LYS A 180 -7.48 18.15 -3.32
CA LYS A 180 -8.91 18.46 -3.43
C LYS A 180 -9.71 17.19 -3.63
N ASP A 181 -11.03 17.32 -3.50
CA ASP A 181 -12.01 16.26 -3.76
C ASP A 181 -11.76 14.99 -2.94
N VAL A 182 -11.25 15.16 -1.71
CA VAL A 182 -11.04 14.05 -0.78
C VAL A 182 -12.40 13.47 -0.37
N PRO A 183 -12.61 12.14 -0.38
CA PRO A 183 -13.84 11.54 0.11
C PRO A 183 -14.11 11.89 1.56
N LEU A 184 -15.36 11.73 2.00
CA LEU A 184 -15.78 12.14 3.33
C LEU A 184 -15.61 11.02 4.35
N ASP A 185 -15.80 9.79 3.89
CA ASP A 185 -16.05 8.63 4.73
C ASP A 185 -14.89 7.62 4.67
N PHE A 186 -14.71 6.92 5.77
CA PHE A 186 -13.97 5.68 5.84
C PHE A 186 -14.71 4.58 5.07
N GLY A 187 -14.01 3.86 4.19
CA GLY A 187 -14.59 2.84 3.32
C GLY A 187 -14.93 1.51 4.00
N GLY A 188 -14.60 1.35 5.28
CA GLY A 188 -14.68 0.09 5.99
C GLY A 188 -13.46 -0.80 5.75
N GLU A 189 -13.08 -1.59 6.75
CA GLU A 189 -11.92 -2.47 6.66
C GLU A 189 -12.02 -3.62 7.69
N ARG A 190 -11.40 -4.77 7.37
CA ARG A 190 -11.29 -5.90 8.31
C ARG A 190 -9.83 -6.35 8.41
N PRO A 191 -9.22 -6.39 9.62
CA PRO A 191 -9.77 -5.87 10.88
C PRO A 191 -9.99 -4.36 10.82
N THR A 192 -10.93 -3.83 11.60
CA THR A 192 -11.21 -2.39 11.58
C THR A 192 -10.13 -1.60 12.34
N PRO A 193 -9.68 -0.45 11.82
CA PRO A 193 -8.82 0.49 12.55
C PRO A 193 -9.60 1.38 13.53
N ILE A 194 -10.94 1.34 13.50
CA ILE A 194 -11.80 2.08 14.43
C ILE A 194 -12.09 1.18 15.64
N PRO A 195 -11.65 1.53 16.86
CA PRO A 195 -11.92 0.75 18.06
C PRO A 195 -13.38 0.91 18.52
N ASP A 196 -13.97 -0.18 19.00
CA ASP A 196 -15.23 -0.21 19.75
C ASP A 196 -16.47 0.42 19.07
N ASP A 197 -16.46 0.58 17.74
CA ASP A 197 -17.62 1.08 16.98
C ASP A 197 -18.31 -0.06 16.18
N PRO A 198 -19.57 -0.43 16.53
CA PRO A 198 -20.32 -1.43 15.79
C PRO A 198 -20.71 -0.99 14.38
N ASP A 199 -20.82 0.31 14.13
CA ASP A 199 -21.22 0.88 12.84
C ASP A 199 -20.03 1.12 11.91
N GLN A 200 -18.80 1.16 12.45
CA GLN A 200 -17.55 1.42 11.74
C GLN A 200 -17.61 2.66 10.85
N LYS A 201 -18.30 3.70 11.32
CA LYS A 201 -18.45 4.96 10.59
C LYS A 201 -17.37 5.90 11.06
N GLY A 202 -16.61 6.43 10.13
CA GLY A 202 -15.59 7.41 10.42
C GLY A 202 -15.33 8.29 9.20
N GLY A 203 -14.59 9.37 9.42
CA GLY A 203 -14.12 10.20 8.33
C GLY A 203 -13.01 9.52 7.53
N PHE A 204 -12.79 10.00 6.32
CA PHE A 204 -11.74 9.49 5.44
C PHE A 204 -10.37 9.47 6.15
N PRO A 205 -9.63 8.32 6.17
CA PRO A 205 -8.40 8.22 6.93
C PRO A 205 -7.31 9.17 6.43
N VAL A 206 -6.61 9.81 7.37
CA VAL A 206 -5.44 10.65 7.13
C VAL A 206 -4.21 9.95 7.68
N THR A 207 -3.13 9.87 6.90
CA THR A 207 -1.92 9.11 7.24
C THR A 207 -0.65 9.90 6.96
N ALA A 208 0.34 9.73 7.84
CA ALA A 208 1.75 9.97 7.57
C ALA A 208 2.51 8.65 7.74
N THR A 209 2.96 8.08 6.64
CA THR A 209 3.64 6.78 6.58
C THR A 209 5.13 6.97 6.38
N PHE A 210 5.91 6.34 7.25
CA PHE A 210 7.36 6.35 7.25
C PHE A 210 7.87 5.00 6.72
N ARG A 211 9.11 4.95 6.21
CA ARG A 211 9.72 3.66 5.85
C ARG A 211 9.92 2.81 7.11
N GLU A 212 9.83 1.49 6.97
CA GLU A 212 9.94 0.54 8.08
C GLU A 212 11.29 0.63 8.83
N ILE A 213 12.37 1.03 8.15
CA ILE A 213 13.71 1.19 8.75
C ILE A 213 13.82 2.39 9.71
N VAL A 214 12.86 3.32 9.66
CA VAL A 214 12.89 4.57 10.43
C VAL A 214 12.23 4.35 11.78
N LYS A 215 12.87 4.75 12.88
CA LYS A 215 12.23 4.70 14.20
C LYS A 215 11.37 5.94 14.42
N VAL A 216 10.06 5.74 14.58
CA VAL A 216 9.10 6.81 14.90
C VAL A 216 8.57 6.62 16.31
N THR A 217 8.74 7.62 17.16
CA THR A 217 8.28 7.61 18.56
C THR A 217 7.64 8.95 18.93
N GLU A 218 6.92 8.98 20.06
CA GLU A 218 6.27 10.17 20.61
C GLU A 218 5.37 10.88 19.60
N ALA A 219 4.73 10.10 18.73
CA ALA A 219 3.87 10.65 17.68
C ALA A 219 2.55 11.17 18.28
N THR A 220 2.18 12.37 17.88
CA THR A 220 0.89 13.01 18.16
C THR A 220 0.36 13.62 16.88
N ALA A 221 -0.96 13.71 16.77
CA ALA A 221 -1.56 14.34 15.60
C ALA A 221 -2.90 15.00 15.93
N THR A 222 -3.23 16.06 15.19
CA THR A 222 -4.50 16.79 15.28
C THR A 222 -5.08 17.06 13.90
N LEU A 223 -6.41 17.15 13.85
CA LEU A 223 -7.17 17.53 12.68
C LEU A 223 -8.04 18.74 13.05
N LYS A 224 -7.97 19.82 12.26
CA LYS A 224 -8.77 21.03 12.46
C LYS A 224 -9.60 21.33 11.23
N ASP A 225 -10.83 21.78 11.41
CA ASP A 225 -11.70 22.21 10.30
C ASP A 225 -11.36 23.64 9.83
N ALA A 226 -12.12 24.14 8.86
CA ALA A 226 -11.88 25.44 8.24
C ALA A 226 -12.02 26.64 9.22
N THR A 227 -12.71 26.44 10.35
CA THR A 227 -12.86 27.46 11.40
C THR A 227 -11.70 27.45 12.41
N GLY A 228 -10.85 26.43 12.35
CA GLY A 228 -9.80 26.17 13.34
C GLY A 228 -10.24 25.33 14.53
N ALA A 229 -11.50 24.89 14.56
CA ALA A 229 -12.02 23.96 15.56
C ALA A 229 -11.38 22.58 15.40
N GLU A 230 -11.06 21.93 16.52
CA GLU A 230 -10.55 20.56 16.52
C GLU A 230 -11.65 19.56 16.18
N VAL A 231 -11.31 18.61 15.31
CA VAL A 231 -12.17 17.49 14.93
C VAL A 231 -11.77 16.30 15.79
N PRO A 232 -12.71 15.66 16.50
CA PRO A 232 -12.43 14.43 17.22
C PRO A 232 -11.93 13.33 16.29
N VAL A 233 -10.85 12.65 16.67
CA VAL A 233 -10.23 11.58 15.87
C VAL A 233 -9.91 10.37 16.74
N TRP A 234 -9.99 9.19 16.15
CA TRP A 234 -9.19 8.05 16.59
C TRP A 234 -7.77 8.21 16.04
N LEU A 235 -6.80 8.27 16.94
CA LEU A 235 -5.38 8.36 16.62
C LEU A 235 -4.73 6.98 16.81
N SER A 236 -4.03 6.52 15.79
CA SER A 236 -3.14 5.36 15.89
C SER A 236 -1.72 5.75 15.48
N THR A 237 -0.74 5.24 16.22
CA THR A 237 0.68 5.55 16.00
C THR A 237 1.49 4.26 15.92
N PRO A 238 2.76 4.32 15.45
CA PRO A 238 3.65 3.16 15.48
C PRO A 238 3.85 2.54 16.87
N GLU A 239 3.75 3.35 17.94
CA GLU A 239 3.87 2.88 19.33
C GLU A 239 2.53 2.42 19.93
N LYS A 240 1.41 2.83 19.34
CA LYS A 240 0.06 2.51 19.80
C LYS A 240 -0.86 2.29 18.60
N THR A 241 -0.78 1.10 18.02
CA THR A 241 -1.59 0.75 16.85
C THR A 241 -3.03 0.41 17.25
N ALA A 242 -3.99 0.66 16.36
CA ALA A 242 -5.39 0.25 16.57
C ALA A 242 -5.56 -1.27 16.45
N GLN A 243 -4.79 -1.89 15.56
CA GLN A 243 -4.71 -3.34 15.41
C GLN A 243 -3.24 -3.79 15.42
N PRO A 244 -2.92 -5.01 15.88
CA PRO A 244 -1.54 -5.50 15.92
C PRO A 244 -0.85 -5.63 14.56
N GLN A 245 -1.62 -5.70 13.48
CA GLN A 245 -1.14 -5.95 12.11
C GLN A 245 -1.70 -4.90 11.14
N GLY A 246 -0.99 -4.64 10.04
CA GLY A 246 -1.45 -3.79 8.94
C GLY A 246 -1.00 -2.32 9.01
N GLN A 247 -0.91 -1.72 10.20
CA GLN A 247 -0.61 -0.29 10.33
C GLN A 247 0.82 0.10 9.92
N ARG A 248 1.77 -0.85 10.03
CA ARG A 248 3.20 -0.62 9.71
C ARG A 248 3.74 0.62 10.46
N ASN A 249 4.77 1.26 9.93
CA ASN A 249 5.31 2.50 10.48
C ASN A 249 4.49 3.75 10.07
N THR A 250 3.21 3.81 10.50
CA THR A 250 2.27 4.87 10.11
C THR A 250 1.62 5.55 11.32
N VAL A 251 1.54 6.88 11.28
CA VAL A 251 0.64 7.69 12.11
C VAL A 251 -0.66 7.90 11.33
N ALA A 252 -1.80 7.55 11.93
CA ALA A 252 -3.11 7.57 11.29
C ALA A 252 -4.13 8.34 12.14
N LEU A 253 -4.94 9.18 11.49
CA LEU A 253 -6.11 9.84 12.05
C LEU A 253 -7.35 9.39 11.28
N ILE A 254 -8.37 8.95 11.99
CA ILE A 254 -9.72 8.73 11.44
C ILE A 254 -10.66 9.62 12.24
N ALA A 255 -11.37 10.54 11.59
CA ALA A 255 -12.34 11.38 12.29
C ALA A 255 -13.49 10.52 12.83
N GLN A 256 -14.02 10.86 14.01
CA GLN A 256 -15.09 10.08 14.65
C GLN A 256 -16.43 10.17 13.91
N ASP A 257 -16.58 11.18 13.06
CA ASP A 257 -17.71 11.36 12.15
C ASP A 257 -17.20 11.51 10.71
N PRO A 258 -18.05 11.23 9.69
CA PRO A 258 -17.78 11.64 8.32
C PRO A 258 -17.32 13.10 8.22
N LEU A 259 -16.33 13.35 7.37
CA LEU A 259 -15.85 14.71 7.15
C LEU A 259 -16.94 15.56 6.47
N LYS A 260 -16.99 16.85 6.79
CA LYS A 260 -17.93 17.80 6.19
C LYS A 260 -17.58 17.98 4.71
N PRO A 261 -18.58 18.07 3.80
CA PRO A 261 -18.32 18.35 2.39
C PRO A 261 -17.73 19.74 2.19
N ALA A 262 -17.01 19.93 1.07
CA ALA A 262 -16.42 21.19 0.63
C ALA A 262 -15.63 21.95 1.72
N THR A 263 -15.01 21.22 2.65
CA THR A 263 -14.35 21.77 3.84
C THR A 263 -12.85 21.55 3.73
N THR A 264 -12.08 22.59 4.04
CA THR A 264 -10.61 22.48 4.13
C THR A 264 -10.23 22.12 5.54
N TYR A 265 -9.50 21.02 5.68
CA TYR A 265 -8.97 20.55 6.95
C TYR A 265 -7.47 20.82 7.03
N THR A 266 -6.99 21.14 8.23
CA THR A 266 -5.56 21.25 8.54
C THR A 266 -5.14 20.10 9.43
N VAL A 267 -4.13 19.35 8.98
CA VAL A 267 -3.53 18.24 9.72
C VAL A 267 -2.22 18.73 10.32
N THR A 268 -1.96 18.39 11.57
CA THR A 268 -0.65 18.56 12.21
C THR A 268 -0.19 17.23 12.77
N VAL A 269 1.02 16.80 12.44
CA VAL A 269 1.67 15.63 13.03
C VAL A 269 3.01 16.07 13.62
N ASP A 270 3.23 15.72 14.88
CA ASP A 270 4.49 15.92 15.61
C ASP A 270 5.00 14.54 16.04
N ALA A 271 6.30 14.26 15.87
CA ALA A 271 6.91 13.00 16.27
C ALA A 271 8.43 13.16 16.49
N LYS A 272 9.06 12.14 17.06
CA LYS A 272 10.50 11.92 16.98
C LYS A 272 10.80 10.89 15.89
N VAL A 273 11.60 11.29 14.91
CA VAL A 273 12.06 10.45 13.79
C VAL A 273 13.56 10.22 13.97
N ASP A 274 13.93 8.98 14.31
CA ASP A 274 15.26 8.58 14.76
C ASP A 274 15.82 9.51 15.85
N GLY A 275 14.96 9.78 16.84
CA GLY A 275 15.28 10.65 17.98
C GLY A 275 15.31 12.15 17.68
N LYS A 276 15.15 12.57 16.42
CA LYS A 276 15.08 13.99 16.04
C LYS A 276 13.65 14.48 15.98
N ALA A 277 13.40 15.67 16.48
CA ALA A 277 12.09 16.31 16.36
C ALA A 277 11.70 16.46 14.89
N TRP A 278 10.48 16.03 14.56
CA TRP A 278 9.89 16.12 13.24
C TRP A 278 8.46 16.65 13.39
N LYS A 279 8.11 17.64 12.56
CA LYS A 279 6.78 18.22 12.53
C LYS A 279 6.36 18.43 11.09
N LYS A 280 5.09 18.14 10.80
CA LYS A 280 4.49 18.46 9.52
C LYS A 280 3.08 19.00 9.70
N VAL A 281 2.79 20.05 8.93
CA VAL A 281 1.46 20.65 8.83
C VAL A 281 1.10 20.72 7.36
N TRP A 282 -0.09 20.25 7.00
CA TRP A 282 -0.57 20.29 5.63
C TRP A 282 -2.10 20.41 5.60
N ARG A 283 -2.65 20.65 4.41
CA ARG A 283 -4.10 20.83 4.25
C ARG A 283 -4.64 19.98 3.12
N PHE A 284 -5.92 19.62 3.23
CA PHE A 284 -6.68 19.02 2.13
C PHE A 284 -8.11 19.54 2.14
N THR A 285 -8.81 19.44 1.01
CA THR A 285 -10.19 19.87 0.85
C THR A 285 -11.05 18.68 0.44
N THR A 286 -12.15 18.47 1.15
CA THR A 286 -13.11 17.40 0.85
C THR A 286 -13.95 17.68 -0.38
N LYS A 287 -14.47 16.62 -1.00
CA LYS A 287 -15.44 16.69 -2.09
C LYS A 287 -16.73 17.41 -1.64
N LYS A 288 -17.47 17.93 -2.61
CA LYS A 288 -18.79 18.53 -2.39
C LYS A 288 -19.82 17.50 -1.96
#